data_AF-A0A926FAY1-F1
#
_entry.id   AF-A0A926FAY1-F1
#
_cell.length_a   1.000
_cell.length_b   1.000
_cell.length_c   1.000
_cell.angle_alpha   90.00
_cell.angle_beta   90.00
_cell.angle_gamma   90.00
#
_symmetry.space_group_name_H-M   'P 1'
#
loop_
_entity.id
_entity.type
_entity.pdbx_description
1 polymer ?
#
loop_
_entity_poly.entity_id
_entity_poly.type
_entity_poly.pdbx_seq_one_letter_code
_entity_poly.pdbx_strand_id
1 'polypeptide(L)'
;MSREEYAKNPYATQKALAEKMLENTNLKFELVVIFDKPVLFTCERLNRNLPIEGVYYYDIRHDDECRGDMAQLKDRVMVNHWGTVISKERFEPREVGDKISTTAEGIDMDESD
;
A
#
# COMPACT_ATOMS: atom_id res chain seq x y z
N MET A 1 17.16 5.10 8.63
CA MET A 1 15.87 5.69 8.96
C MET A 1 15.32 4.99 10.19
N SER A 2 15.41 5.64 11.34
CA SER A 2 14.88 5.12 12.60
C SER A 2 13.36 5.32 12.69
N ARG A 3 12.65 4.48 13.47
CA ARG A 3 11.21 4.64 13.72
C ARG A 3 10.84 6.06 14.20
N GLU A 4 11.75 6.68 14.94
CA GLU A 4 11.61 8.05 15.47
C GLU A 4 11.63 9.13 14.37
N GLU A 5 12.34 8.91 13.27
CA GLU A 5 12.35 9.85 12.14
C GLU A 5 11.06 9.74 11.32
N TYR A 6 10.54 8.51 11.15
CA TYR A 6 9.24 8.27 10.51
C TYR A 6 8.10 8.97 11.26
N ALA A 7 8.07 8.86 12.60
CA ALA A 7 7.05 9.49 13.42
C ALA A 7 7.03 11.02 13.32
N LYS A 8 8.18 11.66 13.00
CA LYS A 8 8.27 13.11 12.84
C LYS A 8 7.68 13.58 11.51
N ASN A 9 7.79 12.79 10.43
CA ASN A 9 7.22 13.16 9.14
C ASN A 9 6.93 11.92 8.26
N PRO A 10 5.78 11.26 8.48
CA PRO A 10 5.51 9.96 7.85
C PRO A 10 5.25 10.10 6.34
N TYR A 11 4.66 11.21 5.89
CA TYR A 11 4.46 11.52 4.47
C TYR A 11 5.79 11.67 3.71
N ALA A 12 6.72 12.48 4.22
CA ALA A 12 8.03 12.65 3.58
C ALA A 12 8.83 11.35 3.57
N THR A 13 8.71 10.55 4.64
CA THR A 13 9.41 9.26 4.73
C THR A 13 8.88 8.27 3.71
N GLN A 14 7.56 8.19 3.53
CA GLN A 14 6.98 7.32 2.49
C GLN A 14 7.28 7.82 1.09
N LYS A 15 7.26 9.14 0.86
CA LYS A 15 7.68 9.71 -0.42
C LYS A 15 9.13 9.32 -0.77
N ALA A 16 10.07 9.47 0.16
CA ALA A 16 11.44 9.04 -0.05
C ALA A 16 11.57 7.52 -0.27
N LEU A 17 10.72 6.73 0.39
CA LEU A 17 10.65 5.29 0.13
C LEU A 17 10.12 4.99 -1.28
N ALA A 18 9.14 5.75 -1.77
CA ALA A 18 8.56 5.61 -3.10
C ALA A 18 9.59 5.89 -4.19
N GLU A 19 10.36 6.97 -4.03
CA GLU A 19 11.45 7.32 -4.95
C GLU A 19 12.48 6.18 -5.01
N LYS A 20 12.88 5.66 -3.85
CA LYS A 20 13.81 4.52 -3.78
C LYS A 20 13.24 3.25 -4.41
N MET A 21 11.95 2.98 -4.21
CA MET A 21 11.27 1.83 -4.81
C MET A 21 11.16 1.99 -6.33
N LEU A 22 10.84 3.18 -6.82
CA LEU A 22 10.78 3.52 -8.24
C LEU A 22 12.15 3.33 -8.91
N GLU A 23 13.23 3.76 -8.26
CA GLU A 23 14.59 3.55 -8.76
C GLU A 23 14.96 2.06 -8.90
N ASN A 24 14.44 1.19 -8.02
CA ASN A 24 14.76 -0.25 -8.03
C ASN A 24 13.81 -1.09 -8.89
N THR A 25 12.56 -0.66 -9.07
CA THR A 25 11.50 -1.46 -9.70
C THR A 25 10.97 -0.86 -11.00
N ASN A 26 11.22 0.42 -11.25
CA ASN A 26 10.59 1.22 -12.30
C ASN A 26 9.05 1.17 -12.27
N LEU A 27 8.46 0.84 -11.11
CA LEU A 27 7.03 0.81 -10.88
C LEU A 27 6.54 2.15 -10.32
N LYS A 28 5.31 2.52 -10.66
CA LYS A 28 4.67 3.69 -10.08
C LYS A 28 4.10 3.35 -8.71
N PHE A 29 4.45 4.17 -7.73
CA PHE A 29 3.92 4.10 -6.37
C PHE A 29 3.10 5.34 -6.09
N GLU A 30 1.92 5.14 -5.54
CA GLU A 30 1.03 6.18 -5.09
C GLU A 30 1.03 6.22 -3.56
N LEU A 31 1.06 7.42 -3.01
CA LEU A 31 0.99 7.60 -1.56
C LEU A 31 -0.48 7.62 -1.15
N VAL A 32 -0.93 6.57 -0.49
CA VAL A 32 -2.29 6.46 0.02
C VAL A 32 -2.27 6.42 1.54
N VAL A 33 -3.41 6.68 2.16
CA VAL A 33 -3.56 6.52 3.61
C VAL A 33 -4.35 5.25 3.87
N ILE A 34 -3.80 4.31 4.63
CA ILE A 34 -4.49 3.10 5.08
C ILE A 34 -4.44 3.08 6.60
N PHE A 35 -5.61 2.98 7.23
CA PHE A 35 -5.75 3.00 8.69
C PHE A 35 -5.12 4.24 9.34
N ASP A 36 -5.37 5.43 8.76
CA ASP A 36 -4.80 6.71 9.21
C ASP A 36 -3.27 6.78 9.14
N LYS A 37 -2.64 5.84 8.42
CA LYS A 37 -1.19 5.80 8.22
C LYS A 37 -0.86 5.96 6.74
N PRO A 38 0.05 6.87 6.37
CA PRO A 38 0.48 6.98 4.99
C PRO A 38 1.32 5.75 4.61
N VAL A 39 0.97 5.14 3.49
CA VAL A 39 1.55 3.93 2.93
C VAL A 39 1.71 4.08 1.42
N LEU A 40 2.60 3.30 0.83
CA LEU A 40 2.74 3.28 -0.62
C LEU A 40 1.88 2.18 -1.19
N PHE A 41 1.15 2.49 -2.25
CA PHE A 41 0.35 1.56 -3.00
C PHE A 41 0.87 1.47 -4.43
N THR A 42 0.80 0.29 -5.01
CA THR A 42 1.03 0.07 -6.43
C THR A 42 0.05 -0.99 -6.93
N CYS A 43 -0.52 -0.79 -8.11
CA CYS A 43 -1.35 -1.79 -8.77
C CYS A 43 -0.52 -2.99 -9.25
N GLU A 44 0.79 -2.82 -9.40
CA GLU A 44 1.69 -3.84 -9.93
C GLU A 44 2.14 -4.81 -8.83
N ARG A 45 2.48 -6.05 -9.24
CA ARG A 45 3.03 -7.05 -8.31
C ARG A 45 4.47 -6.72 -7.96
N LEU A 46 4.67 -6.21 -6.75
CA LEU A 46 6.00 -5.92 -6.27
C LEU A 46 6.80 -7.19 -5.95
N ASN A 47 8.05 -7.22 -6.38
CA ASN A 47 8.99 -8.24 -5.95
C ASN A 47 9.48 -7.97 -4.53
N ARG A 48 9.40 -8.96 -3.63
CA ARG A 48 9.82 -8.82 -2.23
C ARG A 48 11.34 -8.99 -2.04
N ASN A 49 12.04 -9.29 -3.13
CA ASN A 49 13.50 -9.43 -3.16
C ASN A 49 14.23 -8.09 -3.28
N LEU A 50 13.56 -6.97 -2.97
CA LEU A 50 14.16 -5.65 -3.05
C LEU A 50 15.13 -5.45 -1.90
N PRO A 51 16.27 -4.78 -2.13
CA PRO A 51 17.28 -4.49 -1.11
C PRO A 51 16.84 -3.35 -0.19
N ILE A 52 15.61 -3.42 0.33
CA ILE A 52 15.00 -2.37 1.14
C ILE A 52 14.65 -2.98 2.50
N GLU A 53 15.43 -2.60 3.51
CA GLU A 53 15.25 -3.09 4.87
C GLU A 53 14.26 -2.25 5.66
N GLY A 54 13.58 -2.91 6.60
CA GLY A 54 12.62 -2.28 7.50
C GLY A 54 11.38 -1.75 6.76
N VAL A 55 10.89 -2.50 5.78
CA VAL A 55 9.58 -2.30 5.16
C VAL A 55 8.79 -3.60 5.20
N TYR A 56 7.48 -3.47 5.20
CA TYR A 56 6.53 -4.57 5.18
C TYR A 56 5.70 -4.49 3.91
N TYR A 57 5.51 -5.64 3.28
CA TYR A 57 4.76 -5.78 2.04
C TYR A 57 3.45 -6.48 2.33
N TYR A 58 2.36 -5.87 1.86
CA TYR A 58 1.02 -6.40 2.00
C TYR A 58 0.36 -6.41 0.63
N ASP A 59 -0.39 -7.46 0.34
CA ASP A 59 -1.23 -7.54 -0.83
C ASP A 59 -2.67 -7.24 -0.45
N ILE A 60 -3.32 -6.45 -1.29
CA ILE A 60 -4.73 -6.13 -1.18
C ILE A 60 -5.53 -7.14 -2.02
N ARG A 61 -6.59 -7.69 -1.42
CA ARG A 61 -7.60 -8.49 -2.11
C ARG A 61 -8.86 -7.67 -2.35
N HIS A 62 -9.38 -7.73 -3.57
CA HIS A 62 -10.72 -7.22 -3.89
C HIS A 62 -11.81 -8.22 -3.43
N ASP A 63 -13.01 -7.71 -3.13
CA ASP A 63 -14.15 -8.59 -2.89
C ASP A 63 -14.62 -9.29 -4.19
N ASP A 64 -15.16 -10.50 -4.06
CA ASP A 64 -15.71 -11.28 -5.19
C ASP A 64 -16.90 -10.57 -5.85
N GLU A 65 -17.57 -9.66 -5.15
CA GLU A 65 -18.71 -8.88 -5.65
C GLU A 65 -18.33 -7.66 -6.51
N CYS A 66 -17.05 -7.46 -6.84
CA CYS A 66 -16.58 -6.34 -7.67
C CYS A 66 -17.10 -4.94 -7.23
N ARG A 67 -17.26 -4.70 -5.93
CA ARG A 67 -17.86 -3.44 -5.43
C ARG A 67 -16.91 -2.24 -5.32
N GLY A 68 -15.63 -2.38 -5.66
CA GLY A 68 -14.63 -1.32 -5.51
C GLY A 68 -14.06 -1.21 -4.08
N ASP A 69 -14.45 -2.10 -3.16
CA ASP A 69 -13.98 -2.10 -1.78
C ASP A 69 -12.84 -3.11 -1.58
N MET A 70 -11.81 -2.74 -0.80
CA MET A 70 -10.81 -3.74 -0.44
C MET A 70 -11.37 -4.63 0.66
N ALA A 71 -11.46 -5.92 0.41
CA ALA A 71 -11.95 -6.88 1.38
C ALA A 71 -10.89 -7.23 2.44
N GLN A 72 -9.62 -7.30 2.04
CA GLN A 72 -8.59 -7.88 2.90
C GLN A 72 -7.18 -7.37 2.61
N LEU A 73 -6.45 -7.03 3.68
CA LEU A 73 -5.01 -6.77 3.64
C LEU A 73 -4.28 -7.99 4.21
N LYS A 74 -3.45 -8.65 3.40
CA LYS A 74 -2.70 -9.86 3.79
C LYS A 74 -1.25 -9.78 3.40
N ASP A 75 -0.37 -10.49 4.11
CA ASP A 75 1.04 -10.55 3.72
C ASP A 75 1.22 -11.10 2.30
N ARG A 76 0.36 -12.01 1.83
CA ARG A 76 0.39 -12.53 0.45
C ARG A 76 -0.99 -12.96 0.00
N VAL A 77 -1.40 -12.48 -1.18
CA VAL A 77 -2.64 -12.89 -1.84
C VAL A 77 -2.30 -13.74 -3.05
N MET A 78 -2.98 -14.88 -3.21
CA MET A 78 -2.77 -15.77 -4.36
C MET A 78 -3.80 -15.54 -5.48
N VAL A 79 -5.01 -15.11 -5.14
CA VAL A 79 -6.16 -14.91 -6.05
C VAL A 79 -6.84 -13.58 -5.77
N ASN A 80 -7.33 -12.90 -6.80
CA ASN A 80 -7.95 -11.56 -6.72
C ASN A 80 -7.00 -10.50 -6.14
N HIS A 81 -5.75 -10.49 -6.62
CA HIS A 81 -4.75 -9.47 -6.26
C HIS A 81 -5.14 -8.14 -6.92
N TRP A 82 -5.40 -7.13 -6.10
CA TRP A 82 -5.71 -5.79 -6.57
C TRP A 82 -4.47 -4.90 -6.65
N GLY A 83 -3.58 -5.03 -5.65
CA GLY A 83 -2.35 -4.27 -5.60
C GLY A 83 -1.49 -4.64 -4.41
N THR A 84 -0.29 -4.09 -4.37
CA THR A 84 0.67 -4.27 -3.29
C THR A 84 0.87 -2.94 -2.54
N VAL A 85 0.77 -3.02 -1.22
CA VAL A 85 1.01 -1.94 -0.28
C VAL A 85 2.36 -2.16 0.40
N ILE A 86 3.12 -1.09 0.52
CA ILE A 86 4.37 -1.04 1.26
C ILE A 86 4.21 -0.10 2.44
N SER A 87 4.53 -0.60 3.62
CA SER A 87 4.50 0.16 4.86
C SER A 87 5.81 0.09 5.61
N LYS A 88 6.16 1.16 6.33
CA LYS A 88 7.25 1.14 7.30
C LYS A 88 6.85 0.49 8.61
N GLU A 89 5.56 0.50 8.92
CA GLU A 89 5.01 -0.13 10.10
C GLU A 89 4.31 -1.43 9.74
N ARG A 90 4.41 -2.40 10.64
CA ARG A 90 3.69 -3.65 10.50
C ARG A 90 2.21 -3.39 10.76
N PHE A 91 1.37 -3.65 9.77
CA PHE A 91 -0.06 -3.80 9.95
C PHE A 91 -0.38 -5.21 10.42
N GLU A 92 -1.37 -5.30 11.30
CA GLU A 92 -1.99 -6.58 11.62
C GLU A 92 -2.92 -6.97 10.46
N PRO A 93 -2.76 -8.18 9.89
CA PRO A 93 -3.65 -8.65 8.83
C PRO A 93 -5.06 -8.73 9.41
N ARG A 94 -5.95 -7.87 8.91
CA ARG A 94 -7.35 -7.83 9.31
C ARG A 94 -8.24 -7.77 8.08
N GLU A 95 -9.42 -8.37 8.20
CA GLU A 95 -10.50 -8.17 7.24
C GLU A 95 -10.92 -6.72 7.35
N VAL A 96 -10.88 -6.01 6.22
CA VAL A 96 -11.24 -4.61 6.21
C VAL A 96 -12.66 -4.53 5.70
N GLY A 97 -13.60 -4.79 6.59
CA GLY A 97 -15.03 -4.72 6.28
C GLY A 97 -15.59 -3.29 6.19
N ASP A 98 -14.77 -2.29 6.51
CA ASP A 98 -15.16 -0.89 6.60
C ASP A 98 -14.24 -0.02 5.75
N LYS A 99 -14.87 0.61 4.75
CA LYS A 99 -14.45 1.76 3.93
C LYS A 99 -13.02 2.23 4.17
N ILE A 100 -12.09 1.67 3.40
CA ILE A 100 -10.70 2.09 3.42
C ILE A 100 -10.65 3.34 2.57
N SER A 101 -10.57 4.48 3.23
CA SER A 101 -10.36 5.74 2.52
C SER A 101 -8.91 5.76 2.05
N THR A 102 -8.65 5.26 0.84
CA THR A 102 -7.41 5.48 0.08
C THR A 102 -7.32 6.94 -0.35
N THR A 103 -7.55 7.85 0.58
CA THR A 103 -7.51 9.28 0.32
C THR A 103 -6.05 9.71 0.29
N ALA A 104 -5.53 9.84 -0.93
CA ALA A 104 -4.56 10.87 -1.25
C ALA A 104 -5.25 12.22 -1.59
N GLU A 105 -6.54 12.37 -1.22
CA GLU A 105 -7.59 13.16 -1.90
C GLU A 105 -8.24 12.39 -3.06
N GLY A 106 -9.29 11.61 -2.76
CA GLY A 106 -10.36 11.32 -3.72
C GLY A 106 -10.03 10.52 -4.98
N ILE A 107 -9.17 9.49 -4.93
CA ILE A 107 -9.22 8.49 -6.00
C ILE A 107 -10.36 7.52 -5.69
N ASP A 108 -11.56 7.94 -6.08
CA ASP A 108 -12.61 7.01 -6.49
C ASP A 108 -12.06 6.35 -7.77
N MET A 109 -11.51 5.14 -7.66
CA MET A 109 -11.25 4.31 -8.85
C MET A 109 -12.62 3.80 -9.33
N ASP A 110 -13.46 4.71 -9.81
CA ASP A 110 -14.57 4.37 -10.67
C ASP A 110 -13.97 3.81 -11.96
N GLU A 111 -14.21 2.53 -12.22
CA GLU A 111 -14.14 1.96 -13.56
C GLU A 111 -15.11 2.73 -14.47
N SER A 112 -14.59 3.68 -15.23
CA SER A 112 -15.22 4.23 -16.45
C SER A 112 -14.07 4.71 -17.34
N ASP A 113 -13.75 4.18 -18.52
CA ASP A 113 -14.45 3.38 -19.55
C ASP A 113 -13.41 2.54 -20.32
#